data_AF-A0A3D5BB07-F1
#
_entry.id   AF-A0A3D5BB07-F1
#
_cell.length_a   1.000
_cell.length_b   1.000
_cell.length_c   1.000
_cell.angle_alpha   90.00
_cell.angle_beta   90.00
_cell.angle_gamma   90.00
#
_symmetry.space_group_name_H-M   'P 1'
#
loop_
_entity.id
_entity.type
_entity.pdbx_description
1 polymer ?
#
loop_
_entity_poly.entity_id
_entity_poly.type
_entity_poly.pdbx_seq_one_letter_code
_entity_poly.pdbx_strand_id
1 'polypeptide(L)'
;MKLYHYAPKENTVKEIGLLSISKSPRNLHAYAHRAGSENRDDIMAWLDKTFIGRSRAISCLTEPIKWQGNDSALKAIVDRSVLFSFELEDLIKDGLVESIWCKNGSDAGGYNEKFFQVRPEDIDLSPLTWEKVNTAKDLLYAVVRHYLIVLRDGYIPPKYLKKES
;
A
#
# COMPACT_ATOMS: atom_id res chain seq x y z
N MET A 1 11.82 5.61 10.83
CA MET A 1 10.70 6.23 10.11
C MET A 1 9.58 5.23 10.08
N LYS A 2 8.51 5.60 10.77
CA LYS A 2 7.34 4.77 10.95
C LYS A 2 6.39 4.90 9.76
N LEU A 3 6.07 3.78 9.14
CA LEU A 3 5.06 3.68 8.07
C LEU A 3 3.87 2.86 8.54
N TYR A 4 2.73 3.06 7.88
CA TYR A 4 1.44 2.52 8.31
C TYR A 4 0.76 1.72 7.22
N HIS A 5 0.13 0.60 7.58
CA HIS A 5 -0.65 -0.24 6.69
C HIS A 5 -1.98 -0.63 7.35
N TYR A 6 -3.08 -0.50 6.62
CA TYR A 6 -4.39 -0.98 7.05
C TYR A 6 -4.64 -2.38 6.52
N ALA A 7 -4.79 -3.34 7.42
CA ALA A 7 -5.23 -4.70 7.09
C ALA A 7 -6.70 -4.90 7.50
N PRO A 8 -7.48 -5.78 6.84
CA PRO A 8 -8.85 -6.08 7.27
C PRO A 8 -8.92 -6.54 8.74
N LYS A 9 -10.05 -6.34 9.43
CA LYS A 9 -10.22 -6.84 10.82
C LYS A 9 -9.95 -8.33 10.98
N GLU A 10 -10.42 -9.12 10.02
CA GLU A 10 -10.08 -10.54 9.88
C GLU A 10 -8.76 -10.65 9.09
N ASN A 11 -7.65 -10.67 9.80
CA ASN A 11 -6.32 -10.79 9.21
C ASN A 11 -5.42 -11.75 10.01
N THR A 12 -4.31 -12.13 9.39
CA THR A 12 -3.29 -13.03 9.94
C THR A 12 -1.94 -12.33 10.14
N VAL A 13 -1.94 -10.99 10.26
CA VAL A 13 -0.70 -10.19 10.21
C VAL A 13 0.21 -10.46 11.40
N LYS A 14 -0.34 -10.77 12.59
CA LYS A 14 0.47 -11.08 13.77
C LYS A 14 0.97 -12.53 13.80
N GLU A 15 0.35 -13.40 13.02
CA GLU A 15 0.65 -14.83 12.95
C GLU A 15 1.69 -15.12 11.87
N ILE A 16 1.46 -14.63 10.64
CA ILE A 16 2.29 -14.96 9.46
C ILE A 16 2.96 -13.76 8.81
N GLY A 17 2.65 -12.55 9.28
CA GLY A 17 3.23 -11.31 8.79
C GLY A 17 2.35 -10.57 7.78
N LEU A 18 2.83 -9.41 7.35
CA LEU A 18 2.16 -8.62 6.33
C LEU A 18 2.60 -9.10 4.95
N LEU A 19 1.70 -9.80 4.25
CA LEU A 19 1.96 -10.39 2.95
C LEU A 19 1.74 -9.40 1.81
N SER A 20 2.65 -9.38 0.83
CA SER A 20 2.43 -8.75 -0.47
C SER A 20 1.39 -9.49 -1.31
N ILE A 21 1.05 -8.94 -2.48
CA ILE A 21 0.08 -9.52 -3.41
C ILE A 21 0.51 -10.93 -3.85
N SER A 22 1.79 -11.12 -4.18
CA SER A 22 2.34 -12.40 -4.63
C SER A 22 2.23 -13.52 -3.58
N LYS A 23 2.34 -13.18 -2.30
CA LYS A 23 2.24 -14.12 -1.17
C LYS A 23 0.83 -14.27 -0.61
N SER A 24 -0.06 -13.32 -0.89
CA SER A 24 -1.40 -13.32 -0.35
C SER A 24 -2.35 -14.22 -1.16
N PRO A 25 -3.21 -15.03 -0.50
CA PRO A 25 -4.26 -15.79 -1.17
C PRO A 25 -5.48 -14.94 -1.56
N ARG A 26 -5.40 -13.61 -1.40
CA ARG A 26 -6.49 -12.69 -1.74
C ARG A 26 -6.85 -12.78 -3.22
N ASN A 27 -8.15 -12.57 -3.48
CA ASN A 27 -8.65 -12.38 -4.83
C ASN A 27 -8.06 -11.10 -5.45
N LEU A 28 -7.67 -11.18 -6.72
CA LEU A 28 -7.02 -10.12 -7.49
C LEU A 28 -7.96 -9.39 -8.44
N HIS A 29 -9.27 -9.60 -8.34
CA HIS A 29 -10.29 -9.02 -9.22
C HIS A 29 -10.17 -7.48 -9.38
N ALA A 30 -9.72 -6.77 -8.35
CA ALA A 30 -9.46 -5.32 -8.40
C ALA A 30 -8.38 -4.90 -9.44
N TYR A 31 -7.59 -5.86 -9.93
CA TYR A 31 -6.58 -5.67 -10.98
C TYR A 31 -7.01 -6.22 -12.33
N ALA A 32 -8.04 -7.07 -12.41
CA ALA A 32 -8.36 -7.84 -13.60
C ALA A 32 -8.64 -6.96 -14.83
N HIS A 33 -9.47 -5.94 -14.67
CA HIS A 33 -9.75 -4.98 -15.75
C HIS A 33 -8.49 -4.28 -16.27
N ARG A 34 -7.54 -3.94 -15.37
CA ARG A 34 -6.29 -3.25 -15.76
C ARG A 34 -5.26 -4.20 -16.36
N ALA A 35 -5.24 -5.45 -15.90
CA ALA A 35 -4.39 -6.50 -16.44
C ALA A 35 -4.92 -7.06 -17.77
N GLY A 36 -6.22 -6.85 -18.07
CA GLY A 36 -6.89 -7.48 -19.22
C GLY A 36 -7.10 -8.99 -19.04
N SER A 37 -7.00 -9.49 -17.80
CA SER A 37 -7.09 -10.92 -17.48
C SER A 37 -7.51 -11.12 -16.03
N GLU A 38 -8.30 -12.16 -15.77
CA GLU A 38 -8.61 -12.64 -14.41
C GLU A 38 -7.60 -13.69 -13.91
N ASN A 39 -6.69 -14.14 -14.79
CA ASN A 39 -5.65 -15.09 -14.43
C ASN A 39 -4.63 -14.44 -13.48
N ARG A 40 -4.30 -15.15 -12.39
CA ARG A 40 -3.36 -14.66 -11.37
C ARG A 40 -1.99 -14.33 -11.96
N ASP A 41 -1.44 -15.17 -12.82
CA ASP A 41 -0.09 -15.03 -13.36
C ASP A 41 -0.01 -13.83 -14.32
N ASP A 42 -1.04 -13.63 -15.15
CA ASP A 42 -1.15 -12.45 -16.01
C ASP A 42 -1.23 -11.17 -15.19
N ILE A 43 -1.99 -11.17 -14.09
CA ILE A 43 -2.08 -10.04 -13.17
C ILE A 43 -0.72 -9.77 -12.50
N MET A 44 0.01 -10.80 -12.06
CA MET A 44 1.36 -10.64 -11.50
C MET A 44 2.32 -10.05 -12.52
N ALA A 45 2.30 -10.57 -13.76
CA ALA A 45 3.13 -10.06 -14.84
C ALA A 45 2.79 -8.59 -15.16
N TRP A 46 1.51 -8.22 -15.17
CA TRP A 46 1.09 -6.82 -15.34
C TRP A 46 1.58 -5.92 -14.20
N LEU A 47 1.46 -6.37 -12.95
CA LEU A 47 1.98 -5.64 -11.79
C LEU A 47 3.48 -5.38 -11.97
N ASP A 48 4.27 -6.42 -12.22
CA ASP A 48 5.73 -6.31 -12.31
C ASP A 48 6.20 -5.59 -13.59
N LYS A 49 5.38 -5.52 -14.63
CA LYS A 49 5.62 -4.67 -15.81
C LYS A 49 5.50 -3.18 -15.49
N THR A 50 4.70 -2.81 -14.48
CA THR A 50 4.55 -1.41 -14.06
C THR A 50 5.84 -0.89 -13.44
N PHE A 51 6.42 -1.68 -12.53
CA PHE A 51 7.78 -1.54 -12.05
C PHE A 51 8.22 -2.86 -11.41
N ILE A 52 9.53 -3.10 -11.41
CA ILE A 52 10.12 -4.38 -10.96
C ILE A 52 9.78 -4.63 -9.50
N GLY A 53 9.13 -5.76 -9.22
CA GLY A 53 8.81 -6.22 -7.87
C GLY A 53 7.51 -5.67 -7.28
N ARG A 54 6.67 -4.97 -8.07
CA ARG A 54 5.35 -4.50 -7.62
C ARG A 54 4.49 -5.61 -7.03
N SER A 55 4.56 -6.84 -7.55
CA SER A 55 3.84 -8.00 -7.02
C SER A 55 4.27 -8.38 -5.59
N ARG A 56 5.53 -8.09 -5.24
CA ARG A 56 6.12 -8.28 -3.91
C ARG A 56 6.04 -7.05 -3.02
N ALA A 57 5.44 -5.97 -3.51
CA ALA A 57 5.35 -4.74 -2.76
C ALA A 57 4.19 -4.75 -1.75
N ILE A 58 4.35 -3.98 -0.69
CA ILE A 58 3.27 -3.57 0.20
C ILE A 58 3.02 -2.08 0.06
N SER A 59 1.75 -1.66 0.04
CA SER A 59 1.39 -0.24 0.05
C SER A 59 1.34 0.28 1.49
N CYS A 60 1.93 1.43 1.77
CA CYS A 60 1.93 2.02 3.10
C CYS A 60 1.84 3.55 3.06
N LEU A 61 1.38 4.12 4.17
CA LEU A 61 1.17 5.55 4.37
C LEU A 61 2.20 6.09 5.36
N THR A 62 2.48 7.38 5.27
CA THR A 62 3.37 8.09 6.21
C THR A 62 2.65 8.56 7.47
N GLU A 63 1.32 8.53 7.48
CA GLU A 63 0.50 8.78 8.65
C GLU A 63 -0.80 7.95 8.62
N PRO A 64 -1.45 7.74 9.78
CA PRO A 64 -2.80 7.16 9.83
C PRO A 64 -3.82 8.00 9.06
N ILE A 65 -4.91 7.36 8.60
CA ILE A 65 -6.04 8.05 8.00
C ILE A 65 -6.64 9.05 9.02
N LYS A 66 -6.76 10.31 8.61
CA LYS A 66 -7.45 11.36 9.37
C LYS A 66 -8.81 11.60 8.74
N TRP A 67 -9.87 11.06 9.34
CA TRP A 67 -11.24 11.37 8.92
C TRP A 67 -11.72 12.65 9.62
N GLN A 68 -12.14 13.64 8.83
CA GLN A 68 -12.58 14.95 9.30
C GLN A 68 -14.03 15.27 8.88
N GLY A 69 -14.83 14.24 8.59
CA GLY A 69 -16.20 14.40 8.07
C GLY A 69 -16.28 14.63 6.57
N ASN A 70 -15.18 14.49 5.84
CA ASN A 70 -15.11 14.64 4.39
C ASN A 70 -15.75 13.44 3.66
N ASP A 71 -15.03 12.33 3.46
CA ASP A 71 -15.56 11.16 2.74
C ASP A 71 -15.75 9.97 3.69
N SER A 72 -16.92 9.34 3.62
CA SER A 72 -17.28 8.22 4.49
C SER A 72 -16.45 6.96 4.22
N ALA A 73 -15.82 6.82 3.06
CA ALA A 73 -14.92 5.72 2.75
C ALA A 73 -13.68 5.72 3.66
N LEU A 74 -13.14 6.90 4.01
CA LEU A 74 -12.04 7.00 4.96
C LEU A 74 -12.45 6.44 6.32
N LYS A 75 -13.64 6.82 6.79
CA LYS A 75 -14.21 6.27 8.02
C LYS A 75 -14.41 4.75 7.92
N ALA A 76 -14.94 4.26 6.80
CA ALA A 76 -15.19 2.84 6.59
C ALA A 76 -13.89 2.02 6.60
N ILE A 77 -12.79 2.54 6.03
CA ILE A 77 -11.48 1.88 6.10
C ILE A 77 -11.03 1.77 7.56
N VAL A 78 -11.07 2.87 8.31
CA VAL A 78 -10.68 2.88 9.72
C VAL A 78 -11.55 1.92 10.55
N ASP A 79 -12.87 1.94 10.35
CA ASP A 79 -13.82 1.12 11.09
C ASP A 79 -13.71 -0.39 10.79
N ARG A 80 -13.26 -0.76 9.58
CA ARG A 80 -13.23 -2.17 9.10
C ARG A 80 -11.83 -2.77 9.09
N SER A 81 -10.82 -2.01 9.49
CA SER A 81 -9.43 -2.42 9.41
C SER A 81 -8.75 -2.36 10.77
N VAL A 82 -7.60 -3.02 10.85
CA VAL A 82 -6.60 -2.88 11.90
C VAL A 82 -5.43 -2.12 11.30
N LEU A 83 -4.99 -1.08 12.01
CA LEU A 83 -3.80 -0.33 11.64
C LEU A 83 -2.56 -1.04 12.19
N PHE A 84 -1.62 -1.32 11.30
CA PHE A 84 -0.29 -1.79 11.64
C PHE A 84 0.75 -0.74 11.27
N SER A 85 1.84 -0.72 12.01
CA SER A 85 3.01 0.08 11.71
C SER A 85 4.29 -0.74 11.76
N PHE A 86 5.34 -0.21 11.14
CA PHE A 86 6.70 -0.74 11.17
C PHE A 86 7.71 0.39 10.95
N GLU A 87 8.94 0.19 11.44
CA GLU A 87 10.06 1.10 11.17
C GLU A 87 10.76 0.66 9.87
N LEU A 88 10.78 1.53 8.87
CA LEU A 88 11.34 1.22 7.55
C LEU A 88 12.85 0.89 7.63
N GLU A 89 13.58 1.60 8.47
CA GLU A 89 15.04 1.51 8.63
C GLU A 89 15.45 0.16 9.20
N ASP A 90 14.62 -0.42 10.09
CA ASP A 90 14.85 -1.78 10.59
C ASP A 90 14.72 -2.81 9.45
N LEU A 91 13.74 -2.62 8.55
CA LEU A 91 13.58 -3.50 7.39
C LEU A 91 14.72 -3.35 6.39
N ILE A 92 15.18 -2.13 6.14
CA ILE A 92 16.32 -1.84 5.26
C ILE A 92 17.59 -2.46 5.84
N LYS A 93 17.87 -2.22 7.13
CA LYS A 93 19.05 -2.73 7.84
C LYS A 93 19.13 -4.25 7.78
N ASP A 94 18.00 -4.92 7.92
CA ASP A 94 17.93 -6.39 7.89
C ASP A 94 17.82 -6.96 6.46
N GLY A 95 17.88 -6.11 5.42
CA GLY A 95 17.91 -6.52 4.02
C GLY A 95 16.58 -7.04 3.47
N LEU A 96 15.45 -6.59 4.03
CA LEU A 96 14.12 -6.98 3.59
C LEU A 96 13.60 -6.12 2.43
N VAL A 97 14.12 -4.89 2.26
CA VAL A 97 13.66 -3.92 1.26
C VAL A 97 14.58 -3.93 0.05
N GLU A 98 14.02 -4.09 -1.15
CA GLU A 98 14.75 -4.02 -2.42
C GLU A 98 14.67 -2.63 -3.06
N SER A 99 13.48 -2.02 -3.04
CA SER A 99 13.26 -0.68 -3.58
C SER A 99 12.01 -0.06 -2.97
N ILE A 100 11.89 1.26 -3.11
CA ILE A 100 10.76 2.03 -2.62
C ILE A 100 10.22 2.85 -3.79
N TRP A 101 8.91 2.78 -3.98
CA TRP A 101 8.23 3.51 -5.04
C TRP A 101 7.17 4.41 -4.43
N CYS A 102 7.06 5.63 -4.91
CA CYS A 102 6.04 6.57 -4.48
C CYS A 102 4.96 6.67 -5.56
N LYS A 103 3.71 6.63 -5.12
CA LYS A 103 2.55 7.06 -5.90
C LYS A 103 2.07 8.37 -5.29
N ASN A 104 2.23 9.46 -6.02
CA ASN A 104 1.80 10.79 -5.59
C ASN A 104 1.00 11.45 -6.71
N GLY A 105 -0.32 11.49 -6.55
CA GLY A 105 -1.23 12.02 -7.56
C GLY A 105 -1.49 11.03 -8.70
N SER A 106 -2.73 11.01 -9.15
CA SER A 106 -3.18 10.39 -10.40
C SER A 106 -4.25 11.29 -10.96
N ASP A 107 -4.33 11.40 -12.28
CA ASP A 107 -5.43 12.12 -12.91
C ASP A 107 -6.78 11.46 -12.52
N ALA A 108 -7.87 12.23 -12.58
CA ALA A 108 -9.21 11.70 -12.36
C ALA A 108 -9.45 10.46 -13.24
N GLY A 109 -9.99 9.39 -12.66
CA GLY A 109 -10.15 8.08 -13.31
C GLY A 109 -9.05 7.06 -13.02
N GLY A 110 -7.91 7.44 -12.43
CA GLY A 110 -6.97 6.49 -11.80
C GLY A 110 -6.29 5.46 -12.73
N TYR A 111 -6.52 5.53 -14.06
CA TYR A 111 -6.00 4.56 -15.03
C TYR A 111 -4.50 4.72 -15.32
N ASN A 112 -3.98 5.95 -15.25
CA ASN A 112 -2.57 6.25 -15.48
C ASN A 112 -1.83 6.45 -14.15
N GLU A 113 -1.73 5.39 -13.36
CA GLU A 113 -0.94 5.40 -12.12
C GLU A 113 0.53 5.70 -12.43
N LYS A 114 1.04 6.83 -11.94
CA LYS A 114 2.46 7.16 -12.04
C LYS A 114 3.17 6.75 -10.77
N PHE A 115 4.17 5.89 -10.92
CA PHE A 115 5.07 5.49 -9.86
C PHE A 115 6.47 5.99 -10.17
N PHE A 116 7.17 6.48 -9.16
CA PHE A 116 8.57 6.87 -9.28
C PHE A 116 9.34 6.27 -8.12
N GLN A 117 10.52 5.74 -8.42
CA GLN A 117 11.40 5.19 -7.41
C GLN A 117 11.95 6.33 -6.54
N VAL A 118 12.02 6.11 -5.24
CA VAL A 118 12.53 7.07 -4.26
C VAL A 118 13.54 6.38 -3.35
N ARG A 119 14.46 7.16 -2.80
CA ARG A 119 15.33 6.68 -1.72
C ARG A 119 14.64 6.88 -0.36
N PRO A 120 15.05 6.16 0.69
CA PRO A 120 14.47 6.33 2.01
C PRO A 120 14.47 7.79 2.51
N GLU A 121 15.55 8.53 2.24
CA GLU A 121 15.70 9.94 2.60
C GLU A 121 14.81 10.90 1.81
N ASP A 122 14.27 10.46 0.67
CA ASP A 122 13.39 11.26 -0.20
C ASP A 122 11.89 11.04 0.13
N ILE A 123 11.57 10.23 1.14
CA ILE A 123 10.19 10.01 1.59
C ILE A 123 9.65 11.29 2.22
N ASP A 124 8.67 11.87 1.55
CA ASP A 124 7.93 13.05 1.99
C ASP A 124 6.95 12.69 3.11
N LEU A 125 7.18 13.27 4.29
CA LEU A 125 6.40 13.15 5.52
C LEU A 125 5.41 14.31 5.73
N SER A 126 5.26 15.22 4.76
CA SER A 126 4.21 16.24 4.80
C SER A 126 2.83 15.60 5.00
N PRO A 127 1.88 16.29 5.65
CA PRO A 127 0.53 15.76 5.84
C PRO A 127 -0.08 15.25 4.54
N LEU A 128 -0.74 14.09 4.60
CA LEU A 128 -1.43 13.54 3.46
C LEU A 128 -2.71 14.33 3.20
N THR A 129 -3.07 14.42 1.92
CA THR A 129 -4.19 15.21 1.39
C THR A 129 -5.54 14.52 1.60
N TRP A 130 -5.82 14.10 2.83
CA TRP A 130 -7.06 13.41 3.20
C TRP A 130 -8.29 14.22 2.82
N GLU A 131 -8.22 15.54 2.93
CA GLU A 131 -9.29 16.48 2.59
C GLU A 131 -9.69 16.44 1.11
N LYS A 132 -8.81 15.97 0.22
CA LYS A 132 -9.07 15.85 -1.22
C LYS A 132 -9.75 14.54 -1.61
N VAL A 133 -9.86 13.58 -0.69
CA VAL A 133 -10.51 12.30 -0.94
C VAL A 133 -11.98 12.50 -1.27
N ASN A 134 -12.40 11.95 -2.40
CA ASN A 134 -13.79 11.94 -2.86
C ASN A 134 -14.03 10.68 -3.70
N THR A 135 -14.69 9.69 -3.13
CA THR A 135 -14.97 8.40 -3.77
C THR A 135 -15.97 8.51 -4.91
N ALA A 136 -16.90 9.46 -4.87
CA ALA A 136 -17.80 9.74 -5.98
C ALA A 136 -17.07 10.28 -7.23
N LYS A 137 -15.78 10.65 -7.09
CA LYS A 137 -14.89 11.06 -8.17
C LYS A 137 -13.70 10.10 -8.38
N ASP A 138 -13.76 8.92 -7.76
CA ASP A 138 -12.69 7.91 -7.77
C ASP A 138 -11.34 8.41 -7.20
N LEU A 139 -11.36 9.34 -6.25
CA LEU A 139 -10.16 10.04 -5.78
C LEU A 139 -9.45 9.42 -4.56
N LEU A 140 -9.96 8.35 -3.94
CA LEU A 140 -9.45 7.82 -2.66
C LEU A 140 -7.93 7.63 -2.62
N TYR A 141 -7.41 6.66 -3.37
CA TYR A 141 -5.97 6.43 -3.48
C TYR A 141 -5.34 7.17 -4.66
N ALA A 142 -6.14 7.90 -5.46
CA ALA A 142 -5.63 8.72 -6.55
C ALA A 142 -4.90 9.97 -6.04
N VAL A 143 -5.46 10.62 -5.01
CA VAL A 143 -4.94 11.89 -4.49
C VAL A 143 -4.06 11.73 -3.25
N VAL A 144 -4.16 10.61 -2.56
CA VAL A 144 -3.39 10.32 -1.35
C VAL A 144 -2.05 9.70 -1.71
N ARG A 145 -0.97 10.40 -1.35
CA ARG A 145 0.39 9.89 -1.49
C ARG A 145 0.57 8.62 -0.67
N HIS A 146 1.12 7.59 -1.28
CA HIS A 146 1.48 6.35 -0.59
C HIS A 146 2.71 5.73 -1.24
N TYR A 147 3.39 4.89 -0.47
CA TYR A 147 4.63 4.26 -0.85
C TYR A 147 4.44 2.76 -1.01
N LEU A 148 5.09 2.19 -2.00
CA LEU A 148 5.15 0.76 -2.25
C LEU A 148 6.55 0.29 -1.89
N ILE A 149 6.65 -0.46 -0.80
CA ILE A 149 7.91 -1.06 -0.34
C ILE A 149 8.04 -2.41 -1.01
N VAL A 150 8.95 -2.54 -1.97
CA VAL A 150 9.25 -3.83 -2.63
C VAL A 150 10.09 -4.67 -1.67
N LEU A 151 9.54 -5.83 -1.30
CA LEU A 151 10.15 -6.72 -0.32
C LEU A 151 10.85 -7.88 -1.02
N ARG A 152 12.06 -8.23 -0.55
CA ARG A 152 12.86 -9.33 -1.11
C ARG A 152 12.07 -10.63 -1.17
N ASP A 153 11.49 -11.01 -0.03
CA ASP A 153 10.76 -12.27 0.11
C ASP A 153 9.23 -12.08 -0.02
N GLY A 154 8.78 -10.85 -0.31
CA GLY A 154 7.37 -10.52 -0.51
C GLY A 154 6.51 -10.47 0.77
N TYR A 155 7.11 -10.32 1.96
CA TYR A 155 6.37 -10.13 3.21
C TYR A 155 7.21 -9.44 4.29
N ILE A 156 6.54 -8.80 5.26
CA ILE A 156 7.16 -8.32 6.50
C ILE A 156 6.85 -9.32 7.63
N PRO A 157 7.86 -9.89 8.31
CA PRO A 157 7.65 -10.77 9.44
C PRO A 157 6.92 -10.09 10.63
N PRO A 158 6.11 -10.83 11.42
CA PRO A 158 5.36 -10.29 12.56
C PRO A 158 6.17 -9.50 13.60
N LYS A 159 7.47 -9.82 13.74
CA LYS A 159 8.37 -9.19 14.71
C LYS A 159 8.63 -7.70 14.44
N TYR A 160 8.46 -7.24 13.20
CA TYR A 160 8.59 -5.82 12.83
C TYR A 160 7.27 -5.06 12.90
N LEU A 161 6.15 -5.77 13.11
CA LEU A 161 4.81 -5.21 12.97
C LEU A 161 4.19 -4.91 14.33
N LYS A 162 3.89 -3.64 14.54
CA LYS A 162 3.15 -3.16 15.72
C LYS A 162 1.70 -2.90 15.33
N LYS A 163 0.76 -3.47 16.09
CA LYS A 163 -0.66 -3.09 16.00
C LYS A 163 -0.83 -1.75 16.68
N GLU A 164 -1.41 -0.78 15.99
CA GLU A 164 -1.75 0.53 16.55
C GLU A 164 -3.15 0.47 17.18
N SER A 165 -3.33 1.25 18.24
CA SER A 165 -4.59 1.38 19.00
C SER A 165 -5.41 2.56 18.50
#